data_AF-A0A841LM32-F1
#
_entry.id   AF-A0A841LM32-F1
#
_cell.length_a   1.000
_cell.length_b   1.000
_cell.length_c   1.000
_cell.angle_alpha   90.00
_cell.angle_beta   90.00
_cell.angle_gamma   90.00
#
_symmetry.space_group_name_H-M   'P 1'
#
loop_
_entity.id
_entity.type
_entity.pdbx_description
1 polymer ?
#
loop_
_entity_poly.entity_id
_entity_poly.type
_entity_poly.pdbx_seq_one_letter_code
_entity_poly.pdbx_strand_id
1 'polypeptide(L)'
;MKIKSYLTFYSLLLFLMIAAVLPACKKDRESSAAPVILSIKNYAASPNDTVLHSAAPNGQYVVITGDNLQNATQISFNGVPASFNSALFAPNSAVVRIPNMQFSKIDTAKLYIVEYTTKAGSTRFSFKLGPAAPTFAGISNLYASPGDSVYVYGSGLFFVQRFSYRGTQIQSFKLDTAGNSIGFLMPATTTNDQISIITKSGTLNHKIIATPVIAGITNENANPGDSVYVYGSYLKDIQTLTFAGAPVTSFVSSKNGSSVGFILPMLTQSGPVSVTTSFGTATTAYHVHDVVTGSISNWDSNFNWQGWGAGKQTKGDPNFTGNSSTYFVLDIDRLSSNDGWPWSTNIPMNAIQWVPQTNIADAVGDWAFKFEVNIPKAWKGTTVDIVSGVNGYMARWEPWRINATTTVPYNTKGWVTVTIPLTSFRAKHPELGEGMGAPLTKISDLTGDSGNTSCIMYIHNYTLSAASFYGAVDNLRVVKIK
;
A
#
# COMPACT_ATOMS: atom_id res chain seq x y z
N MET A 1 63.85 -105.69 -18.10
CA MET A 1 63.66 -106.02 -19.53
C MET A 1 63.89 -104.75 -20.34
N LYS A 2 64.78 -104.77 -21.34
CA LYS A 2 65.10 -103.64 -22.24
C LYS A 2 63.82 -103.09 -22.90
N ILE A 3 63.74 -101.81 -23.26
CA ILE A 3 64.07 -101.30 -24.62
C ILE A 3 64.34 -99.77 -24.56
N LYS A 4 65.37 -99.33 -25.31
CA LYS A 4 65.76 -97.94 -25.61
C LYS A 4 64.93 -97.37 -26.78
N SER A 5 64.85 -96.03 -26.92
CA SER A 5 65.45 -95.27 -28.06
C SER A 5 64.64 -94.07 -28.61
N TYR A 6 65.18 -92.86 -28.38
CA TYR A 6 65.36 -91.64 -29.22
C TYR A 6 64.24 -90.92 -30.01
N LEU A 7 64.25 -89.58 -29.80
CA LEU A 7 64.03 -88.45 -30.74
C LEU A 7 62.63 -88.33 -31.38
N THR A 8 61.95 -87.17 -31.36
CA THR A 8 62.41 -85.92 -32.00
C THR A 8 61.53 -84.72 -31.60
N PHE A 9 62.15 -83.55 -31.46
CA PHE A 9 61.62 -82.17 -31.52
C PHE A 9 60.30 -81.99 -32.31
N TYR A 10 59.28 -81.30 -31.75
CA TYR A 10 58.44 -80.25 -32.42
C TYR A 10 57.11 -79.82 -31.72
N SER A 11 56.93 -79.93 -30.40
CA SER A 11 55.69 -79.40 -29.77
C SER A 11 55.89 -78.62 -28.47
N LEU A 12 57.05 -77.99 -28.33
CA LEU A 12 57.25 -76.79 -27.53
C LEU A 12 56.41 -75.64 -28.15
N LEU A 13 55.76 -74.81 -27.32
CA LEU A 13 55.38 -73.39 -27.54
C LEU A 13 53.90 -72.94 -27.61
N LEU A 14 52.86 -73.79 -27.71
CA LEU A 14 51.53 -73.25 -28.07
C LEU A 14 50.50 -72.98 -26.94
N PHE A 15 50.69 -73.42 -25.70
CA PHE A 15 49.58 -73.33 -24.70
C PHE A 15 49.87 -72.63 -23.37
N LEU A 16 50.99 -71.90 -23.24
CA LEU A 16 51.30 -71.10 -22.04
C LEU A 16 51.57 -69.60 -22.33
N MET A 17 51.03 -69.07 -23.44
CA MET A 17 51.23 -67.68 -23.89
C MET A 17 49.90 -66.90 -23.97
N ILE A 18 49.08 -66.92 -22.92
CA ILE A 18 47.92 -65.99 -22.78
C ILE A 18 47.89 -65.42 -21.35
N ALA A 19 49.01 -64.86 -20.91
CA ALA A 19 49.10 -64.12 -19.64
C ALA A 19 50.12 -62.98 -19.76
N ALA A 20 49.80 -61.94 -20.55
CA ALA A 20 50.27 -60.56 -20.39
C ALA A 20 49.93 -59.73 -21.64
N VAL A 21 48.67 -59.30 -21.77
CA VAL A 21 48.36 -58.07 -22.51
C VAL A 21 47.53 -57.20 -21.59
N LEU A 22 48.22 -56.51 -20.68
CA LEU A 22 47.67 -55.32 -20.06
C LEU A 22 47.58 -54.25 -21.17
N PRO A 23 46.46 -53.55 -21.35
CA PRO A 23 46.46 -52.32 -22.11
C PRO A 23 47.36 -51.35 -21.35
N ALA A 24 48.43 -50.90 -22.00
CA ALA A 24 49.13 -49.70 -21.57
C ALA A 24 48.10 -48.55 -21.58
N CYS A 25 47.74 -48.02 -20.40
CA CYS A 25 47.02 -46.77 -20.30
C CYS A 25 47.78 -45.73 -21.12
N LYS A 26 47.17 -45.24 -22.21
CA LYS A 26 47.61 -43.98 -22.81
C LYS A 26 47.50 -42.96 -21.68
N LYS A 27 48.64 -42.41 -21.26
CA LYS A 27 48.67 -41.20 -20.44
C LYS A 27 47.95 -40.15 -21.29
N ASP A 28 46.74 -39.77 -20.88
CA ASP A 28 45.97 -38.73 -21.57
C ASP A 28 46.90 -37.53 -21.74
N ARG A 29 47.11 -37.11 -22.99
CA ARG A 29 47.83 -35.87 -23.26
C ARG A 29 47.00 -34.76 -22.61
N GLU A 30 47.50 -34.19 -21.50
CA GLU A 30 46.94 -32.95 -20.98
C GLU A 30 46.89 -31.96 -22.16
N SER A 31 45.69 -31.47 -22.48
CA SER A 31 45.54 -30.47 -23.54
C SER A 31 46.43 -29.28 -23.20
N SER A 32 47.39 -28.97 -24.07
CA SER A 32 48.31 -27.85 -23.91
C SER A 32 47.69 -26.53 -24.37
N ALA A 33 46.42 -26.53 -24.79
CA ALA A 33 45.71 -25.37 -25.28
C ALA A 33 44.84 -24.75 -24.18
N ALA A 34 44.75 -23.42 -24.17
CA ALA A 34 43.90 -22.67 -23.26
C ALA A 34 42.42 -23.06 -23.41
N PRO A 35 41.61 -22.95 -22.34
CA PRO A 35 40.17 -23.21 -22.40
C PRO A 35 39.47 -22.22 -23.36
N VAL A 36 38.43 -22.68 -24.03
CA VAL A 36 37.55 -21.84 -24.87
C VAL A 36 36.11 -22.06 -24.41
N ILE A 37 35.36 -20.97 -24.22
CA ILE A 37 33.92 -21.04 -23.94
C ILE A 37 33.16 -20.61 -25.20
N LEU A 38 32.29 -21.49 -25.70
CA LEU A 38 31.42 -21.22 -26.84
C LEU A 38 30.03 -20.74 -26.41
N SER A 39 29.45 -21.38 -25.39
CA SER A 39 28.13 -21.02 -24.89
C SER A 39 27.93 -21.50 -23.45
N ILE A 40 26.91 -20.96 -22.79
CA ILE A 40 26.43 -21.43 -21.48
C ILE A 40 24.99 -21.85 -21.66
N LYS A 41 24.60 -23.01 -21.14
CA LYS A 41 23.24 -23.56 -21.21
C LYS A 41 22.63 -23.73 -19.81
N ASN A 42 21.30 -23.79 -19.73
CA ASN A 42 20.62 -24.26 -18.52
C ASN A 42 20.94 -25.74 -18.28
N TYR A 43 21.00 -26.15 -17.01
CA TYR A 43 21.23 -27.54 -16.64
C TYR A 43 19.95 -28.36 -16.77
N ALA A 44 19.69 -28.85 -17.97
CA ALA A 44 18.57 -29.74 -18.29
C ALA A 44 19.00 -30.81 -19.31
N ALA A 45 18.30 -31.93 -19.35
CA ALA A 45 18.49 -32.93 -20.40
C ALA A 45 17.87 -32.44 -21.71
N SER A 46 18.48 -32.83 -22.84
CA SER A 46 17.91 -32.59 -24.16
C SER A 46 16.52 -33.23 -24.29
N PRO A 47 15.53 -32.58 -24.94
CA PRO A 47 15.62 -31.34 -25.72
C PRO A 47 15.37 -30.05 -24.91
N ASN A 48 15.31 -30.12 -23.58
CA ASN A 48 14.99 -28.97 -22.72
C ASN A 48 16.21 -28.09 -22.38
N ASP A 49 17.40 -28.41 -22.92
CA ASP A 49 18.59 -27.59 -22.81
C ASP A 49 18.57 -26.46 -23.85
N THR A 50 18.90 -25.25 -23.39
CA THR A 50 18.82 -24.00 -24.15
C THR A 50 20.04 -23.14 -23.82
N VAL A 51 20.55 -22.43 -24.83
CA VAL A 51 21.62 -21.46 -24.63
C VAL A 51 21.09 -20.28 -23.84
N LEU A 52 21.78 -19.94 -22.76
CA LEU A 52 21.51 -18.80 -21.90
C LEU A 52 22.39 -17.63 -22.30
N HIS A 53 21.77 -16.46 -22.42
CA HIS A 53 22.47 -15.17 -22.53
C HIS A 53 22.49 -14.41 -21.20
N SER A 54 21.63 -14.80 -20.26
CA SER A 54 21.52 -14.24 -18.93
C SER A 54 21.05 -15.28 -17.91
N ALA A 55 21.30 -15.00 -16.63
CA ALA A 55 20.81 -15.79 -15.52
C ALA A 55 20.71 -14.94 -14.24
N ALA A 56 19.96 -15.44 -13.26
CA ALA A 56 19.99 -14.94 -11.89
C ALA A 56 20.96 -15.76 -11.03
N PRO A 57 21.71 -15.17 -10.08
CA PRO A 57 22.59 -15.91 -9.18
C PRO A 57 21.81 -16.52 -8.01
N ASN A 58 20.96 -17.49 -8.32
CA ASN A 58 20.11 -18.23 -7.38
C ASN A 58 20.70 -19.60 -6.97
N GLY A 59 21.98 -19.85 -7.26
CA GLY A 59 22.62 -21.11 -6.93
C GLY A 59 22.36 -22.26 -7.92
N GLN A 60 21.73 -21.99 -9.08
CA GLN A 60 21.47 -22.99 -10.12
C GLN A 60 22.74 -23.52 -10.79
N TYR A 61 22.64 -24.74 -11.34
CA TYR A 61 23.67 -25.29 -12.20
C TYR A 61 23.52 -24.79 -13.63
N VAL A 62 24.65 -24.58 -14.30
CA VAL A 62 24.74 -24.29 -15.73
C VAL A 62 25.73 -25.23 -16.39
N VAL A 63 25.57 -25.43 -17.70
CA VAL A 63 26.52 -26.19 -18.51
C VAL A 63 27.32 -25.21 -19.36
N ILE A 64 28.61 -25.08 -19.09
CA ILE A 64 29.55 -24.34 -19.94
C ILE A 64 29.98 -25.29 -21.05
N THR A 65 29.76 -24.91 -22.32
CA THR A 65 30.18 -25.70 -23.49
C THR A 65 31.32 -25.00 -24.22
N GLY A 66 32.28 -25.75 -24.74
CA GLY A 66 33.43 -25.18 -25.43
C GLY A 66 34.51 -26.21 -25.72
N ASP A 67 35.78 -25.84 -25.55
CA ASP A 67 36.94 -26.70 -25.78
C ASP A 67 37.95 -26.59 -24.63
N ASN A 68 38.71 -27.66 -24.40
CA ASN A 68 39.76 -27.74 -23.37
C ASN A 68 39.26 -27.41 -21.96
N LEU A 69 38.03 -27.84 -21.62
CA LEU A 69 37.39 -27.52 -20.34
C LEU A 69 37.76 -28.47 -19.19
N GLN A 70 38.46 -29.57 -19.45
CA GLN A 70 38.95 -30.45 -18.38
C GLN A 70 40.03 -29.77 -17.53
N ASN A 71 40.23 -30.28 -16.31
CA ASN A 71 41.31 -29.85 -15.40
C ASN A 71 41.26 -28.34 -15.04
N ALA A 72 40.06 -27.78 -14.89
CA ALA A 72 39.91 -26.42 -14.40
C ALA A 72 40.51 -26.28 -12.99
N THR A 73 41.28 -25.21 -12.78
CA THR A 73 41.84 -24.84 -11.49
C THR A 73 41.00 -23.76 -10.81
N GLN A 74 40.30 -22.94 -11.60
CA GLN A 74 39.39 -21.92 -11.09
C GLN A 74 38.32 -21.57 -12.13
N ILE A 75 37.09 -21.44 -11.66
CA ILE A 75 35.99 -20.84 -12.43
C ILE A 75 35.40 -19.76 -11.55
N SER A 76 35.18 -18.57 -12.09
CA SER A 76 34.51 -17.49 -11.37
C SER A 76 33.43 -16.86 -12.22
N PHE A 77 32.34 -16.47 -11.56
CA PHE A 77 31.26 -15.71 -12.16
C PHE A 77 31.23 -14.35 -11.48
N ASN A 78 31.29 -13.27 -12.26
CA ASN A 78 31.40 -11.90 -11.72
C ASN A 78 32.59 -11.74 -10.75
N GLY A 79 33.67 -12.50 -10.95
CA GLY A 79 34.82 -12.55 -10.04
C GLY A 79 34.60 -13.32 -8.73
N VAL A 80 33.40 -13.88 -8.50
CA VAL A 80 33.11 -14.76 -7.36
C VAL A 80 33.48 -16.20 -7.74
N PRO A 81 34.41 -16.86 -7.03
CA PRO A 81 34.77 -18.25 -7.32
C PRO A 81 33.56 -19.19 -7.19
N ALA A 82 33.40 -20.07 -8.17
CA ALA A 82 32.41 -21.14 -8.15
C ALA A 82 33.04 -22.42 -7.58
N SER A 83 32.28 -23.14 -6.76
CA SER A 83 32.61 -24.53 -6.43
C SER A 83 32.17 -25.43 -7.57
N PHE A 84 33.02 -26.40 -7.93
CA PHE A 84 32.72 -27.37 -8.97
C PHE A 84 33.27 -28.75 -8.61
N ASN A 85 32.65 -29.78 -9.20
CA ASN A 85 33.16 -31.14 -9.16
C ASN A 85 33.78 -31.46 -10.54
N SER A 86 35.09 -31.63 -10.59
CA SER A 86 35.81 -31.93 -11.84
C SER A 86 35.38 -33.24 -12.49
N ALA A 87 34.76 -34.16 -11.75
CA ALA A 87 34.20 -35.39 -12.31
C ALA A 87 33.02 -35.14 -13.26
N LEU A 88 32.41 -33.94 -13.22
CA LEU A 88 31.32 -33.54 -14.13
C LEU A 88 31.84 -32.83 -15.39
N PHE A 89 33.16 -32.83 -15.62
CA PHE A 89 33.79 -32.09 -16.72
C PHE A 89 34.28 -33.06 -17.80
N ALA A 90 34.00 -32.71 -19.05
CA ALA A 90 34.48 -33.35 -20.26
C ALA A 90 35.27 -32.32 -21.09
N PRO A 91 36.01 -32.72 -22.14
CA PRO A 91 36.83 -31.78 -22.91
C PRO A 91 36.02 -30.61 -23.46
N ASN A 92 34.73 -30.84 -23.77
CA ASN A 92 33.82 -29.88 -24.38
C ASN A 92 32.68 -29.38 -23.48
N SER A 93 32.61 -29.81 -22.22
CA SER A 93 31.53 -29.39 -21.31
C SER A 93 31.96 -29.38 -19.84
N ALA A 94 31.52 -28.38 -19.08
CA ALA A 94 31.69 -28.30 -17.64
C ALA A 94 30.38 -27.92 -16.94
N VAL A 95 29.90 -28.78 -16.03
CA VAL A 95 28.70 -28.49 -15.21
C VAL A 95 29.12 -27.75 -13.95
N VAL A 96 28.71 -26.49 -13.83
CA VAL A 96 29.16 -25.60 -12.75
C VAL A 96 27.97 -25.02 -12.01
N ARG A 97 28.06 -24.96 -10.68
CA ARG A 97 27.06 -24.27 -9.87
C ARG A 97 27.38 -22.77 -9.84
N ILE A 98 26.42 -21.93 -10.20
CA ILE A 98 26.57 -20.48 -10.03
C ILE A 98 26.67 -20.18 -8.52
N PRO A 99 27.70 -19.46 -8.06
CA PRO A 99 27.83 -19.13 -6.64
C PRO A 99 26.77 -18.12 -6.21
N ASN A 100 26.43 -18.13 -4.91
CA ASN A 100 25.66 -17.05 -4.32
C ASN A 100 26.46 -15.75 -4.38
N MET A 101 25.80 -14.63 -4.65
CA MET A 101 26.45 -13.35 -4.86
C MET A 101 25.88 -12.27 -3.95
N GLN A 102 26.77 -11.54 -3.30
CA GLN A 102 26.43 -10.27 -2.68
C GLN A 102 26.86 -9.14 -3.63
N PHE A 103 25.92 -8.61 -4.42
CA PHE A 103 26.22 -7.62 -5.46
C PHE A 103 26.95 -6.37 -4.94
N SER A 104 26.72 -5.99 -3.67
CA SER A 104 27.42 -4.87 -3.03
C SER A 104 28.93 -5.08 -2.84
N LYS A 105 29.44 -6.30 -3.01
CA LYS A 105 30.86 -6.67 -2.88
C LYS A 105 31.52 -7.02 -4.21
N ILE A 106 30.77 -7.00 -5.31
CA ILE A 106 31.30 -7.37 -6.63
C ILE A 106 32.12 -6.22 -7.20
N ASP A 107 33.32 -6.54 -7.65
CA ASP A 107 34.11 -5.66 -8.51
C ASP A 107 33.38 -5.46 -9.85
N THR A 108 32.91 -4.23 -10.09
CA THR A 108 32.11 -3.91 -11.26
C THR A 108 32.85 -4.08 -12.60
N ALA A 109 34.19 -4.18 -12.59
CA ALA A 109 35.01 -4.51 -13.75
C ALA A 109 34.92 -6.00 -14.15
N LYS A 110 34.53 -6.86 -13.21
CA LYS A 110 34.32 -8.30 -13.44
C LYS A 110 32.86 -8.65 -13.70
N LEU A 111 31.95 -7.70 -13.57
CA LEU A 111 30.52 -7.93 -13.75
C LEU A 111 30.22 -8.39 -15.18
N TYR A 112 29.36 -9.40 -15.29
CA TYR A 112 28.96 -10.08 -16.51
C TYR A 112 30.09 -10.86 -17.22
N ILE A 113 31.09 -11.28 -16.46
CA ILE A 113 32.21 -12.07 -16.97
C ILE A 113 32.27 -13.41 -16.24
N VAL A 114 32.41 -14.48 -17.01
CA VAL A 114 32.86 -15.79 -16.54
C VAL A 114 34.35 -15.89 -16.86
N GLU A 115 35.17 -16.10 -15.82
CA GLU A 115 36.60 -16.39 -15.99
C GLU A 115 36.82 -17.89 -15.74
N TYR A 116 37.49 -18.55 -16.68
CA TYR A 116 37.75 -19.99 -16.63
C TYR A 116 39.24 -20.23 -16.79
N THR A 117 39.85 -20.86 -15.80
CA THR A 117 41.30 -21.09 -15.73
C THR A 117 41.58 -22.58 -15.64
N THR A 118 42.50 -23.05 -16.46
CA THR A 118 43.12 -24.38 -16.40
C THR A 118 44.63 -24.21 -16.19
N LYS A 119 45.38 -25.31 -16.11
CA LYS A 119 46.85 -25.25 -16.12
C LYS A 119 47.41 -24.69 -17.43
N ALA A 120 46.71 -24.86 -18.56
CA ALA A 120 47.19 -24.47 -19.89
C ALA A 120 46.90 -23.00 -20.25
N GLY A 121 46.11 -22.30 -19.43
CA GLY A 121 45.76 -20.89 -19.64
C GLY A 121 44.39 -20.54 -19.09
N SER A 122 43.93 -19.33 -19.40
CA SER A 122 42.61 -18.83 -18.99
C SER A 122 41.85 -18.20 -20.15
N THR A 123 40.53 -18.11 -20.00
CA THR A 123 39.64 -17.41 -20.94
C THR A 123 38.56 -16.63 -20.20
N ARG A 124 37.97 -15.67 -20.92
CA ARG A 124 36.87 -14.82 -20.46
C ARG A 124 35.68 -14.97 -21.39
N PHE A 125 34.49 -15.06 -20.81
CA PHE A 125 33.25 -15.14 -21.56
C PHE A 125 32.21 -14.16 -21.00
N SER A 126 31.58 -13.39 -21.88
CA SER A 126 30.52 -12.46 -21.50
C SER A 126 29.22 -13.20 -21.22
N PHE A 127 28.69 -13.08 -20.01
CA PHE A 127 27.45 -13.72 -19.61
C PHE A 127 26.69 -12.82 -18.64
N LYS A 128 25.47 -12.39 -18.99
CA LYS A 128 24.71 -11.42 -18.18
C LYS A 128 24.13 -12.09 -16.92
N LEU A 129 24.97 -12.29 -15.93
CA LEU A 129 24.59 -12.74 -14.60
C LEU A 129 24.51 -11.54 -13.66
N GLY A 130 23.31 -11.09 -13.32
CA GLY A 130 23.12 -9.84 -12.59
C GLY A 130 21.82 -9.79 -11.80
N PRO A 131 21.61 -8.70 -11.05
CA PRO A 131 20.31 -8.45 -10.46
C PRO A 131 19.28 -8.18 -11.57
N ALA A 132 18.01 -8.30 -11.21
CA ALA A 132 16.92 -7.85 -12.08
C ALA A 132 17.03 -6.33 -12.35
N ALA A 133 16.25 -5.85 -13.34
CA ALA A 133 16.09 -4.43 -13.56
C ALA A 133 15.47 -3.75 -12.32
N PRO A 134 15.81 -2.48 -12.05
CA PRO A 134 15.32 -1.77 -10.88
C PRO A 134 13.79 -1.58 -10.92
N THR A 135 13.15 -1.72 -9.77
CA THR A 135 11.71 -1.46 -9.57
C THR A 135 11.50 -0.32 -8.58
N PHE A 136 10.31 0.28 -8.58
CA PHE A 136 9.89 1.30 -7.63
C PHE A 136 8.89 0.73 -6.62
N ALA A 137 9.03 1.09 -5.36
CA ALA A 137 8.08 0.74 -4.29
C ALA A 137 7.58 1.95 -3.50
N GLY A 138 8.36 3.03 -3.39
CA GLY A 138 7.92 4.23 -2.65
C GLY A 138 9.01 5.25 -2.41
N ILE A 139 8.63 6.35 -1.77
CA ILE A 139 9.51 7.44 -1.35
C ILE A 139 9.27 7.67 0.13
N SER A 140 10.33 7.81 0.93
CA SER A 140 10.20 7.95 2.39
C SER A 140 9.51 9.26 2.80
N ASN A 141 9.78 10.36 2.09
CA ASN A 141 9.19 11.66 2.37
C ASN A 141 9.21 12.53 1.11
N LEU A 142 8.03 12.74 0.51
CA LEU A 142 7.88 13.59 -0.67
C LEU A 142 8.13 15.07 -0.37
N TYR A 143 7.92 15.48 0.88
CA TYR A 143 7.91 16.88 1.33
C TYR A 143 9.11 17.25 2.20
N ALA A 144 10.20 16.52 2.04
CA ALA A 144 11.48 16.81 2.67
C ALA A 144 11.98 18.19 2.24
N SER A 145 12.58 18.93 3.17
CA SER A 145 13.23 20.19 2.83
C SER A 145 14.53 19.91 2.06
N PRO A 146 15.00 20.82 1.19
CA PRO A 146 16.29 20.65 0.54
C PRO A 146 17.41 20.38 1.56
N GLY A 147 18.21 19.33 1.33
CA GLY A 147 19.24 18.87 2.25
C GLY A 147 18.81 17.81 3.26
N ASP A 148 17.51 17.54 3.43
CA ASP A 148 17.02 16.44 4.27
C ASP A 148 17.34 15.07 3.65
N SER A 149 17.51 14.06 4.50
CA SER A 149 17.69 12.67 4.03
C SER A 149 16.38 12.07 3.54
N VAL A 150 16.37 11.56 2.31
CA VAL A 150 15.24 10.91 1.65
C VAL A 150 15.68 9.57 1.06
N TYR A 151 14.76 8.62 0.98
CA TYR A 151 14.96 7.32 0.36
C TYR A 151 13.97 7.09 -0.78
N VAL A 152 14.47 6.55 -1.89
CA VAL A 152 13.64 5.83 -2.88
C VAL A 152 13.74 4.35 -2.56
N TYR A 153 12.59 3.69 -2.37
CA TYR A 153 12.48 2.25 -2.13
C TYR A 153 12.14 1.50 -3.41
N GLY A 154 12.59 0.25 -3.48
CA GLY A 154 12.39 -0.61 -4.65
C GLY A 154 13.08 -1.96 -4.50
N SER A 155 13.42 -2.56 -5.63
CA SER A 155 14.26 -3.76 -5.70
C SER A 155 15.21 -3.65 -6.88
N GLY A 156 16.32 -4.39 -6.86
CA GLY A 156 17.29 -4.37 -7.97
C GLY A 156 18.09 -3.06 -8.09
N LEU A 157 18.13 -2.23 -7.04
CA LEU A 157 18.81 -0.94 -7.00
C LEU A 157 20.34 -1.10 -6.78
N PHE A 158 20.99 -1.83 -7.68
CA PHE A 158 22.43 -2.06 -7.66
C PHE A 158 23.12 -1.37 -8.84
N PHE A 159 24.42 -1.10 -8.70
CA PHE A 159 25.26 -0.60 -9.80
C PHE A 159 24.66 0.63 -10.51
N VAL A 160 24.13 1.57 -9.73
CA VAL A 160 23.51 2.80 -10.23
C VAL A 160 24.57 3.66 -10.89
N GLN A 161 24.33 4.00 -12.16
CA GLN A 161 25.20 4.84 -12.98
C GLN A 161 24.73 6.30 -12.95
N ARG A 162 23.41 6.51 -12.96
CA ARG A 162 22.81 7.84 -12.88
C ARG A 162 21.54 7.76 -12.05
N PHE A 163 21.36 8.76 -11.19
CA PHE A 163 20.14 8.96 -10.43
C PHE A 163 19.69 10.41 -10.59
N SER A 164 18.45 10.61 -10.98
CA SER A 164 17.78 11.89 -11.03
C SER A 164 16.48 11.81 -10.24
N TYR A 165 16.21 12.84 -9.43
CA TYR A 165 15.00 12.98 -8.66
C TYR A 165 14.37 14.33 -9.00
N ARG A 166 13.12 14.31 -9.48
CA ARG A 166 12.40 15.49 -9.98
C ARG A 166 13.24 16.29 -10.98
N GLY A 167 13.85 15.60 -11.94
CA GLY A 167 14.70 16.21 -12.97
C GLY A 167 16.09 16.69 -12.50
N THR A 168 16.37 16.73 -11.19
CA THR A 168 17.69 17.09 -10.67
C THR A 168 18.58 15.86 -10.55
N GLN A 169 19.74 15.89 -11.20
CA GLN A 169 20.75 14.84 -11.06
C GLN A 169 21.32 14.82 -9.62
N ILE A 170 21.23 13.66 -8.98
CA ILE A 170 21.72 13.44 -7.63
C ILE A 170 23.16 12.93 -7.71
N GLN A 171 24.12 13.77 -7.31
CA GLN A 171 25.55 13.46 -7.42
C GLN A 171 26.07 12.54 -6.31
N SER A 172 25.42 12.54 -5.14
CA SER A 172 25.81 11.73 -3.99
C SER A 172 24.60 11.00 -3.44
N PHE A 173 24.69 9.68 -3.38
CA PHE A 173 23.66 8.79 -2.85
C PHE A 173 24.30 7.54 -2.25
N LYS A 174 23.55 6.86 -1.39
CA LYS A 174 23.95 5.61 -0.73
C LYS A 174 23.00 4.51 -1.15
N LEU A 175 23.55 3.39 -1.62
CA LEU A 175 22.78 2.21 -1.97
C LEU A 175 22.70 1.27 -0.75
N ASP A 176 21.51 0.72 -0.52
CA ASP A 176 21.35 -0.39 0.40
C ASP A 176 22.07 -1.66 -0.12
N THR A 177 22.62 -2.44 0.80
CA THR A 177 23.38 -3.66 0.47
C THR A 177 22.53 -4.77 -0.13
N ALA A 178 21.23 -4.78 0.15
CA ALA A 178 20.27 -5.70 -0.46
C ALA A 178 19.62 -5.11 -1.74
N GLY A 179 19.97 -3.88 -2.13
CA GLY A 179 19.44 -3.23 -3.33
C GLY A 179 17.97 -2.82 -3.20
N ASN A 180 17.51 -2.59 -1.98
CA ASN A 180 16.11 -2.24 -1.70
C ASN A 180 15.87 -0.73 -1.58
N SER A 181 16.92 0.08 -1.48
CA SER A 181 16.77 1.54 -1.43
C SER A 181 17.99 2.32 -1.93
N ILE A 182 17.73 3.56 -2.33
CA ILE A 182 18.72 4.61 -2.56
C ILE A 182 18.44 5.76 -1.59
N GLY A 183 19.36 6.02 -0.66
CA GLY A 183 19.34 7.19 0.21
C GLY A 183 20.07 8.37 -0.42
N PHE A 184 19.50 9.57 -0.34
CA PHE A 184 20.07 10.80 -0.90
C PHE A 184 19.65 12.03 -0.11
N LEU A 185 20.26 13.18 -0.40
CA LEU A 185 19.81 14.47 0.13
C LEU A 185 18.83 15.11 -0.85
N MET A 186 17.67 15.54 -0.35
CA MET A 186 16.62 16.15 -1.14
C MET A 186 17.16 17.36 -1.92
N PRO A 187 16.99 17.42 -3.25
CA PRO A 187 17.42 18.58 -4.03
C PRO A 187 16.50 19.79 -3.81
N ALA A 188 16.88 20.94 -4.37
CA ALA A 188 15.98 22.09 -4.48
C ALA A 188 14.69 21.71 -5.23
N THR A 189 13.57 22.30 -4.84
CA THR A 189 12.26 22.00 -5.43
C THR A 189 12.21 22.35 -6.91
N THR A 190 11.65 21.45 -7.72
CA THR A 190 11.37 21.66 -9.14
C THR A 190 9.91 21.33 -9.44
N THR A 191 9.41 21.70 -10.63
CA THR A 191 8.06 21.33 -11.11
C THR A 191 8.02 19.94 -11.74
N ASN A 192 9.16 19.27 -11.90
CA ASN A 192 9.23 17.95 -12.53
C ASN A 192 8.78 16.86 -11.55
N ASP A 193 8.14 15.81 -12.05
CA ASP A 193 7.59 14.70 -11.26
C ASP A 193 8.25 13.35 -11.58
N GLN A 194 9.37 13.33 -12.28
CA GLN A 194 10.05 12.11 -12.69
C GLN A 194 11.19 11.73 -11.74
N ILE A 195 11.27 10.44 -11.45
CA ILE A 195 12.44 9.76 -10.89
C ILE A 195 13.04 8.93 -12.01
N SER A 196 14.36 9.05 -12.22
CA SER A 196 15.09 8.24 -13.19
C SER A 196 16.30 7.61 -12.52
N ILE A 197 16.37 6.28 -12.55
CA ILE A 197 17.48 5.49 -12.03
C ILE A 197 17.99 4.60 -13.15
N ILE A 198 19.21 4.87 -13.61
CA ILE A 198 19.90 4.07 -14.63
C ILE A 198 20.90 3.19 -13.90
N THR A 199 20.75 1.87 -14.04
CA THR A 199 21.65 0.86 -13.48
C THR A 199 22.30 0.07 -14.61
N LYS A 200 23.34 -0.71 -14.29
CA LYS A 200 23.88 -1.71 -15.23
C LYS A 200 22.89 -2.83 -15.62
N SER A 201 21.79 -3.04 -14.88
CA SER A 201 20.80 -4.09 -15.19
C SER A 201 19.59 -3.57 -15.97
N GLY A 202 19.32 -2.26 -15.91
CA GLY A 202 18.24 -1.60 -16.64
C GLY A 202 17.95 -0.18 -16.14
N THR A 203 16.91 0.44 -16.69
CA THR A 203 16.48 1.79 -16.33
C THR A 203 15.10 1.74 -15.67
N LEU A 204 14.96 2.43 -14.54
CA LEU A 204 13.67 2.75 -13.92
C LEU A 204 13.36 4.22 -14.22
N ASN A 205 12.22 4.47 -14.86
CA ASN A 205 11.60 5.79 -14.92
C ASN A 205 10.25 5.71 -14.21
N HIS A 206 10.02 6.59 -13.24
CA HIS A 206 8.79 6.59 -12.45
C HIS A 206 8.25 8.01 -12.31
N LYS A 207 6.96 8.18 -12.62
CA LYS A 207 6.22 9.41 -12.38
C LYS A 207 5.70 9.41 -10.94
N ILE A 208 6.09 10.40 -10.15
CA ILE A 208 5.55 10.67 -8.83
C ILE A 208 4.07 11.04 -8.98
N ILE A 209 3.20 10.23 -8.37
CA ILE A 209 1.76 10.49 -8.29
C ILE A 209 1.45 10.94 -6.87
N ALA A 210 1.07 12.20 -6.74
CA ALA A 210 0.79 12.85 -5.45
C ALA A 210 -0.35 13.87 -5.58
N THR A 211 -1.32 13.60 -6.45
CA THR A 211 -2.52 14.43 -6.57
C THR A 211 -3.20 14.50 -5.20
N PRO A 212 -3.61 15.70 -4.74
CA PRO A 212 -4.28 15.85 -3.45
C PRO A 212 -5.44 14.88 -3.28
N VAL A 213 -5.72 14.50 -2.04
CA VAL A 213 -6.90 13.73 -1.67
C VAL A 213 -7.53 14.45 -0.49
N ILE A 214 -8.84 14.72 -0.59
CA ILE A 214 -9.65 15.23 0.51
C ILE A 214 -10.43 14.04 1.07
N ALA A 215 -10.11 13.64 2.30
CA ALA A 215 -10.75 12.54 2.99
C ALA A 215 -11.85 13.00 3.95
N GLY A 216 -11.79 14.25 4.41
CA GLY A 216 -12.80 14.80 5.30
C GLY A 216 -12.49 16.24 5.69
N ILE A 217 -13.45 16.88 6.33
CA ILE A 217 -13.39 18.28 6.75
C ILE A 217 -13.86 18.31 8.21
N THR A 218 -13.20 19.08 9.06
CA THR A 218 -13.55 19.12 10.50
C THR A 218 -14.98 19.55 10.73
N ASN A 219 -15.42 20.60 10.05
CA ASN A 219 -16.78 21.11 10.12
C ASN A 219 -17.14 21.74 8.77
N GLU A 220 -18.09 21.12 8.08
CA GLU A 220 -18.56 21.50 6.75
C GLU A 220 -19.49 22.70 6.77
N ASN A 221 -20.10 22.99 7.93
CA ASN A 221 -21.02 24.10 8.16
C ASN A 221 -20.49 25.03 9.27
N ALA A 222 -19.17 25.21 9.33
CA ALA A 222 -18.53 26.15 10.24
C ALA A 222 -18.90 27.61 9.92
N ASN A 223 -18.82 28.47 10.93
CA ASN A 223 -19.08 29.91 10.78
C ASN A 223 -17.80 30.65 10.34
N PRO A 224 -17.91 31.74 9.56
CA PRO A 224 -16.77 32.59 9.27
C PRO A 224 -16.01 32.99 10.55
N GLY A 225 -14.68 32.88 10.52
CA GLY A 225 -13.82 33.08 11.70
C GLY A 225 -13.49 31.80 12.48
N ASP A 226 -14.22 30.70 12.26
CA ASP A 226 -13.90 29.41 12.88
C ASP A 226 -12.64 28.78 12.29
N SER A 227 -11.99 27.93 13.09
CA SER A 227 -10.88 27.09 12.62
C SER A 227 -11.40 25.85 11.90
N VAL A 228 -11.01 25.67 10.64
CA VAL A 228 -11.37 24.51 9.82
C VAL A 228 -10.11 23.77 9.40
N TYR A 229 -10.17 22.44 9.41
CA TYR A 229 -9.14 21.58 8.83
C TYR A 229 -9.72 20.70 7.74
N VAL A 230 -9.00 20.62 6.64
CA VAL A 230 -9.21 19.62 5.58
C VAL A 230 -8.21 18.49 5.84
N TYR A 231 -8.70 17.27 5.99
CA TYR A 231 -7.91 16.06 6.18
C TYR A 231 -7.79 15.28 4.88
N GLY A 232 -6.68 14.55 4.71
CA GLY A 232 -6.49 13.66 3.59
C GLY A 232 -5.04 13.35 3.31
N SER A 233 -4.63 13.45 2.06
CA SER A 233 -3.25 13.15 1.64
C SER A 233 -2.78 14.14 0.60
N TYR A 234 -1.48 14.35 0.57
CA TYR A 234 -0.79 15.26 -0.32
C TYR A 234 -1.23 16.75 -0.22
N LEU A 235 -1.66 17.18 0.97
CA LEU A 235 -2.15 18.52 1.26
C LEU A 235 -1.01 19.48 1.69
N LYS A 236 0.01 19.61 0.86
CA LYS A 236 1.17 20.50 1.08
C LYS A 236 1.65 21.11 -0.23
N ASP A 237 2.37 22.23 -0.16
CA ASP A 237 2.76 23.05 -1.32
C ASP A 237 1.55 23.44 -2.17
N ILE A 238 0.47 23.83 -1.48
CA ILE A 238 -0.82 24.20 -2.05
C ILE A 238 -0.67 25.52 -2.81
N GLN A 239 -1.09 25.53 -4.07
CA GLN A 239 -1.13 26.70 -4.95
C GLN A 239 -2.45 27.46 -4.79
N THR A 240 -3.57 26.72 -4.71
CA THR A 240 -4.89 27.30 -4.47
C THR A 240 -5.69 26.42 -3.51
N LEU A 241 -6.41 27.07 -2.60
CA LEU A 241 -7.39 26.46 -1.70
C LEU A 241 -8.66 27.30 -1.75
N THR A 242 -9.79 26.67 -2.03
CA THR A 242 -11.11 27.32 -1.93
C THR A 242 -12.03 26.53 -1.02
N PHE A 243 -12.88 27.25 -0.30
CA PHE A 243 -13.95 26.68 0.53
C PHE A 243 -15.26 27.33 0.14
N ALA A 244 -16.22 26.52 -0.36
CA ALA A 244 -17.46 27.02 -0.94
C ALA A 244 -17.26 28.09 -2.05
N GLY A 245 -16.15 27.97 -2.79
CA GLY A 245 -15.74 28.95 -3.82
C GLY A 245 -14.99 30.18 -3.30
N ALA A 246 -14.99 30.46 -1.99
CA ALA A 246 -14.20 31.55 -1.41
C ALA A 246 -12.71 31.15 -1.33
N PRO A 247 -11.77 32.02 -1.75
CA PRO A 247 -10.34 31.74 -1.65
C PRO A 247 -9.87 31.78 -0.20
N VAL A 248 -9.14 30.75 0.22
CA VAL A 248 -8.45 30.70 1.51
C VAL A 248 -6.99 31.14 1.31
N THR A 249 -6.67 32.35 1.72
CA THR A 249 -5.36 32.98 1.46
C THR A 249 -4.31 32.73 2.54
N SER A 250 -4.74 32.30 3.73
CA SER A 250 -3.85 31.97 4.85
C SER A 250 -4.22 30.60 5.40
N PHE A 251 -3.28 29.67 5.35
CA PHE A 251 -3.46 28.29 5.78
C PHE A 251 -2.12 27.67 6.20
N VAL A 252 -2.20 26.58 6.98
CA VAL A 252 -1.03 25.85 7.47
C VAL A 252 -1.20 24.37 7.18
N SER A 253 -0.34 23.84 6.30
CA SER A 253 -0.24 22.40 6.04
C SER A 253 0.53 21.67 7.15
N SER A 254 0.05 20.49 7.52
CA SER A 254 0.79 19.54 8.35
C SER A 254 2.11 19.12 7.67
N LYS A 255 3.10 18.72 8.48
CA LYS A 255 4.45 18.37 8.00
C LYS A 255 4.43 17.29 6.92
N ASN A 256 3.56 16.29 7.06
CA ASN A 256 3.41 15.13 6.17
C ASN A 256 2.30 15.30 5.10
N GLY A 257 1.63 16.46 5.04
CA GLY A 257 0.53 16.68 4.08
C GLY A 257 -0.74 15.87 4.36
N SER A 258 -0.95 15.43 5.61
CA SER A 258 -2.18 14.73 6.03
C SER A 258 -3.36 15.65 6.35
N SER A 259 -3.08 16.95 6.51
CA SER A 259 -4.08 17.98 6.72
C SER A 259 -3.58 19.38 6.34
N VAL A 260 -4.51 20.29 6.12
CA VAL A 260 -4.32 21.75 6.05
C VAL A 260 -5.37 22.44 6.92
N GLY A 261 -4.95 23.36 7.78
CA GLY A 261 -5.82 24.15 8.66
C GLY A 261 -5.85 25.63 8.29
N PHE A 262 -6.98 26.30 8.47
CA PHE A 262 -7.17 27.72 8.19
C PHE A 262 -8.31 28.32 9.03
N ILE A 263 -8.39 29.65 9.03
CA ILE A 263 -9.54 30.39 9.55
C ILE A 263 -10.52 30.62 8.40
N LEU A 264 -11.76 30.19 8.58
CA LEU A 264 -12.78 30.22 7.53
C LEU A 264 -13.08 31.68 7.11
N PRO A 265 -12.94 32.04 5.82
CA PRO A 265 -13.32 33.36 5.35
C PRO A 265 -14.84 33.55 5.35
N MET A 266 -15.28 34.78 5.05
CA MET A 266 -16.68 35.05 4.75
C MET A 266 -17.15 34.22 3.54
N LEU A 267 -18.31 33.58 3.67
CA LEU A 267 -18.94 32.79 2.62
C LEU A 267 -20.21 33.49 2.13
N THR A 268 -20.50 33.37 0.84
CA THR A 268 -21.70 33.95 0.21
C THR A 268 -22.57 32.91 -0.49
N GLN A 269 -22.11 31.66 -0.56
CA GLN A 269 -22.77 30.57 -1.26
C GLN A 269 -22.28 29.22 -0.72
N SER A 270 -23.05 28.16 -0.99
CA SER A 270 -22.58 26.78 -0.86
C SER A 270 -21.68 26.40 -2.04
N GLY A 271 -20.75 25.49 -1.84
CA GLY A 271 -19.95 24.93 -2.94
C GLY A 271 -18.92 23.92 -2.45
N PRO A 272 -18.15 23.29 -3.34
CA PRO A 272 -17.16 22.31 -2.91
C PRO A 272 -15.95 22.95 -2.23
N VAL A 273 -15.14 22.13 -1.57
CA VAL A 273 -13.75 22.46 -1.24
C VAL A 273 -12.87 22.01 -2.37
N SER A 274 -11.93 22.85 -2.81
CA SER A 274 -10.95 22.50 -3.83
C SER A 274 -9.53 22.83 -3.38
N VAL A 275 -8.61 21.88 -3.55
CA VAL A 275 -7.19 21.99 -3.22
C VAL A 275 -6.38 21.70 -4.48
N THR A 276 -5.58 22.66 -4.94
CA THR A 276 -4.66 22.48 -6.07
C THR A 276 -3.21 22.55 -5.61
N THR A 277 -2.40 21.60 -6.08
CA THR A 277 -0.95 21.58 -5.92
C THR A 277 -0.29 21.42 -7.29
N SER A 278 1.05 21.41 -7.34
CA SER A 278 1.78 21.07 -8.56
C SER A 278 1.49 19.66 -9.12
N PHE A 279 0.90 18.76 -8.32
CA PHE A 279 0.55 17.38 -8.72
C PHE A 279 -0.91 17.22 -9.14
N GLY A 280 -1.69 18.30 -9.19
CA GLY A 280 -3.09 18.31 -9.62
C GLY A 280 -4.04 18.87 -8.57
N THR A 281 -5.33 18.67 -8.81
CA THR A 281 -6.43 19.24 -8.03
C THR A 281 -7.31 18.15 -7.46
N ALA A 282 -7.73 18.31 -6.20
CA ALA A 282 -8.83 17.56 -5.59
C ALA A 282 -10.00 18.49 -5.31
N THR A 283 -11.21 17.99 -5.55
CA THR A 283 -12.46 18.70 -5.26
C THR A 283 -13.42 17.74 -4.58
N THR A 284 -14.12 18.18 -3.54
CA THR A 284 -15.16 17.36 -2.90
C THR A 284 -16.35 17.14 -3.84
N ALA A 285 -16.92 15.93 -3.84
CA ALA A 285 -18.16 15.64 -4.57
C ALA A 285 -19.40 16.30 -3.95
N TYR A 286 -19.31 16.63 -2.65
CA TYR A 286 -20.34 17.34 -1.89
C TYR A 286 -19.95 18.80 -1.67
N HIS A 287 -20.95 19.62 -1.36
CA HIS A 287 -20.77 21.01 -0.99
C HIS A 287 -20.56 21.16 0.53
N VAL A 288 -19.79 22.18 0.89
CA VAL A 288 -19.70 22.76 2.22
C VAL A 288 -20.51 24.06 2.27
N HIS A 289 -20.83 24.49 3.49
CA HIS A 289 -21.80 25.57 3.73
C HIS A 289 -23.14 25.28 3.03
N ASP A 290 -23.60 24.03 3.18
CA ASP A 290 -24.78 23.50 2.54
C ASP A 290 -25.65 22.78 3.58
N VAL A 291 -26.73 23.45 3.96
CA VAL A 291 -27.73 22.95 4.93
C VAL A 291 -29.03 22.49 4.26
N VAL A 292 -29.05 22.46 2.92
CA VAL A 292 -30.25 22.20 2.11
C VAL A 292 -30.15 20.86 1.40
N THR A 293 -29.03 20.55 0.75
CA THR A 293 -28.89 19.34 -0.06
C THR A 293 -28.98 18.08 0.81
N GLY A 294 -29.96 17.22 0.51
CA GLY A 294 -30.16 15.97 1.24
C GLY A 294 -30.54 16.16 2.71
N SER A 295 -30.95 17.37 3.09
CA SER A 295 -31.29 17.74 4.47
C SER A 295 -32.45 16.88 4.98
N ILE A 296 -32.18 16.09 6.01
CA ILE A 296 -33.21 15.38 6.79
C ILE A 296 -33.83 16.37 7.79
N SER A 297 -32.96 17.12 8.47
CA SER A 297 -33.35 18.20 9.36
C SER A 297 -32.15 19.09 9.65
N ASN A 298 -32.35 20.40 9.62
CA ASN A 298 -31.40 21.38 10.16
C ASN A 298 -31.98 22.14 11.38
N TRP A 299 -33.13 21.67 11.89
CA TRP A 299 -33.85 22.25 13.04
C TRP A 299 -34.21 23.73 12.94
N ASP A 300 -34.06 24.34 11.77
CA ASP A 300 -34.43 25.73 11.50
C ASP A 300 -35.35 25.77 10.27
N SER A 301 -34.80 25.98 9.08
CA SER A 301 -35.59 26.10 7.84
C SER A 301 -36.18 24.78 7.36
N ASN A 302 -35.58 23.65 7.74
CA ASN A 302 -36.07 22.30 7.55
C ASN A 302 -36.21 21.61 8.91
N PHE A 303 -37.28 21.96 9.63
CA PHE A 303 -37.59 21.39 10.95
C PHE A 303 -38.40 20.11 10.81
N ASN A 304 -37.79 18.94 11.12
CA ASN A 304 -38.41 17.64 10.85
C ASN A 304 -38.61 16.75 12.10
N TRP A 305 -38.66 17.32 13.30
CA TRP A 305 -38.90 16.55 14.54
C TRP A 305 -40.37 16.10 14.66
N GLN A 306 -40.62 14.89 15.16
CA GLN A 306 -41.98 14.37 15.41
C GLN A 306 -42.64 14.93 16.68
N GLY A 307 -41.95 15.76 17.47
CA GLY A 307 -42.52 16.44 18.64
C GLY A 307 -42.53 15.60 19.93
N TRP A 308 -41.87 14.45 19.95
CA TRP A 308 -41.71 13.59 21.13
C TRP A 308 -40.30 13.01 21.19
N GLY A 309 -39.93 12.40 22.32
CA GLY A 309 -38.61 11.78 22.53
C GLY A 309 -37.79 12.48 23.62
N ALA A 310 -36.55 12.02 23.81
CA ALA A 310 -35.66 12.53 24.85
C ALA A 310 -34.85 13.77 24.42
N GLY A 311 -34.74 14.00 23.12
CA GLY A 311 -34.04 15.15 22.58
C GLY A 311 -34.68 16.47 23.00
N LYS A 312 -33.83 17.43 23.40
CA LYS A 312 -34.25 18.78 23.77
C LYS A 312 -33.81 19.76 22.70
N GLN A 313 -34.76 20.43 22.07
CA GLN A 313 -34.48 21.58 21.21
C GLN A 313 -33.83 22.69 22.03
N THR A 314 -32.75 23.27 21.54
CA THR A 314 -31.95 24.28 22.25
C THR A 314 -31.33 25.26 21.24
N LYS A 315 -30.99 26.46 21.71
CA LYS A 315 -30.29 27.49 20.95
C LYS A 315 -29.43 28.33 21.90
N GLY A 316 -28.16 28.54 21.55
CA GLY A 316 -27.26 29.41 22.33
C GLY A 316 -26.87 28.88 23.72
N ASP A 317 -26.93 27.56 23.97
CA ASP A 317 -26.43 26.98 25.21
C ASP A 317 -24.90 27.15 25.32
N PRO A 318 -24.39 27.71 26.43
CA PRO A 318 -22.96 27.94 26.63
C PRO A 318 -22.11 26.66 26.68
N ASN A 319 -22.72 25.49 26.85
CA ASN A 319 -22.02 24.20 26.76
C ASN A 319 -21.71 23.80 25.31
N PHE A 320 -22.40 24.37 24.32
CA PHE A 320 -22.29 24.02 22.90
C PHE A 320 -22.00 25.26 22.04
N THR A 321 -20.94 26.00 22.40
CA THR A 321 -20.52 27.22 21.69
C THR A 321 -20.16 26.98 20.21
N GLY A 322 -20.17 28.05 19.41
CA GLY A 322 -19.83 28.00 17.99
C GLY A 322 -20.98 27.65 17.05
N ASN A 323 -22.19 27.45 17.58
CA ASN A 323 -23.41 27.32 16.78
C ASN A 323 -24.50 28.28 17.26
N SER A 324 -24.97 29.13 16.35
CA SER A 324 -26.04 30.11 16.57
C SER A 324 -27.40 29.65 16.05
N SER A 325 -27.46 28.48 15.41
CA SER A 325 -28.67 27.82 14.92
C SER A 325 -29.47 27.18 16.06
N THR A 326 -30.63 26.65 15.73
CA THR A 326 -31.33 25.70 16.60
C THR A 326 -30.68 24.33 16.48
N TYR A 327 -30.49 23.61 17.58
CA TYR A 327 -29.99 22.24 17.57
C TYR A 327 -30.66 21.38 18.64
N PHE A 328 -30.45 20.07 18.58
CA PHE A 328 -30.98 19.12 19.54
C PHE A 328 -29.90 18.59 20.47
N VAL A 329 -30.21 18.52 21.76
CA VAL A 329 -29.34 17.95 22.81
C VAL A 329 -29.94 16.65 23.31
N LEU A 330 -29.11 15.60 23.34
CA LEU A 330 -29.40 14.38 24.10
C LEU A 330 -28.56 14.41 25.38
N ASP A 331 -29.26 14.40 26.52
CA ASP A 331 -28.69 14.36 27.86
C ASP A 331 -29.26 13.13 28.58
N ILE A 332 -28.58 12.01 28.37
CA ILE A 332 -28.99 10.68 28.83
C ILE A 332 -28.03 10.26 29.93
N ASP A 333 -28.51 10.24 31.16
CA ASP A 333 -27.69 9.92 32.33
C ASP A 333 -27.86 8.46 32.78
N ARG A 334 -26.74 7.81 33.11
CA ARG A 334 -26.65 6.49 33.76
C ARG A 334 -27.53 5.41 33.11
N LEU A 335 -27.49 5.33 31.79
CA LEU A 335 -28.19 4.31 31.02
C LEU A 335 -27.65 2.91 31.38
N SER A 336 -28.53 2.02 31.81
CA SER A 336 -28.14 0.66 32.25
C SER A 336 -27.54 -0.16 31.11
N SER A 337 -26.84 -1.25 31.45
CA SER A 337 -26.37 -2.20 30.44
C SER A 337 -27.54 -2.72 29.60
N ASN A 338 -27.36 -2.72 28.28
CA ASN A 338 -28.35 -3.16 27.29
C ASN A 338 -29.69 -2.39 27.35
N ASP A 339 -29.64 -1.11 27.72
CA ASP A 339 -30.78 -0.20 27.77
C ASP A 339 -30.64 0.97 26.79
N GLY A 340 -31.73 1.69 26.56
CA GLY A 340 -31.87 2.78 25.61
C GLY A 340 -32.46 2.30 24.29
N TRP A 341 -33.57 2.90 23.86
CA TRP A 341 -34.36 2.37 22.77
C TRP A 341 -34.87 3.51 21.87
N PRO A 342 -35.24 3.21 20.61
CA PRO A 342 -35.76 4.22 19.69
C PRO A 342 -37.07 4.88 20.16
N TRP A 343 -37.71 4.38 21.23
CA TRP A 343 -38.87 5.00 21.88
C TRP A 343 -38.55 5.70 23.21
N SER A 344 -37.33 5.62 23.75
CA SER A 344 -36.98 6.20 25.06
C SER A 344 -35.84 7.23 25.04
N THR A 345 -34.79 7.03 24.24
CA THR A 345 -33.55 7.83 24.28
C THR A 345 -33.27 8.51 22.94
N ASN A 346 -34.32 9.03 22.31
CA ASN A 346 -34.35 9.30 20.87
C ASN A 346 -34.66 10.75 20.47
N ILE A 347 -34.37 11.04 19.20
CA ILE A 347 -34.85 12.16 18.39
C ILE A 347 -35.51 11.54 17.15
N PRO A 348 -36.85 11.42 17.12
CA PRO A 348 -37.58 10.84 16.00
C PRO A 348 -37.95 11.92 14.99
N MET A 349 -37.75 11.65 13.71
CA MET A 349 -38.00 12.58 12.60
C MET A 349 -39.00 12.01 11.60
N ASN A 350 -39.81 12.86 10.96
CA ASN A 350 -40.76 12.39 9.95
C ASN A 350 -40.04 11.90 8.69
N ALA A 351 -40.78 11.17 7.85
CA ALA A 351 -40.28 10.69 6.58
C ALA A 351 -39.95 11.86 5.64
N ILE A 352 -38.75 11.81 5.07
CA ILE A 352 -38.26 12.79 4.09
C ILE A 352 -37.35 12.08 3.09
N GLN A 353 -37.08 12.72 1.95
CA GLN A 353 -36.22 12.18 0.91
C GLN A 353 -34.75 12.12 1.38
N TRP A 354 -34.25 10.92 1.70
CA TRP A 354 -32.83 10.73 2.03
C TRP A 354 -31.97 10.68 0.77
N VAL A 355 -32.35 9.86 -0.20
CA VAL A 355 -31.65 9.70 -1.48
C VAL A 355 -32.65 9.87 -2.60
N PRO A 356 -32.47 10.77 -3.58
CA PRO A 356 -33.40 10.95 -4.69
C PRO A 356 -33.70 9.61 -5.39
N GLN A 357 -34.94 9.39 -5.82
CA GLN A 357 -35.34 8.14 -6.47
C GLN A 357 -34.45 7.77 -7.67
N THR A 358 -34.00 8.78 -8.43
CA THR A 358 -33.07 8.62 -9.56
C THR A 358 -31.69 8.06 -9.18
N ASN A 359 -31.33 8.11 -7.89
CA ASN A 359 -30.05 7.68 -7.35
C ASN A 359 -30.13 6.44 -6.46
N ILE A 360 -31.31 5.81 -6.34
CA ILE A 360 -31.47 4.62 -5.50
C ILE A 360 -30.66 3.42 -5.99
N ALA A 361 -30.31 3.40 -7.28
CA ALA A 361 -29.43 2.41 -7.89
C ALA A 361 -27.93 2.77 -7.81
N ASP A 362 -27.56 3.92 -7.23
CA ASP A 362 -26.15 4.29 -7.04
C ASP A 362 -25.42 3.27 -6.14
N ALA A 363 -24.10 3.22 -6.26
CA ALA A 363 -23.30 2.41 -5.34
C ALA A 363 -23.41 2.95 -3.91
N VAL A 364 -23.69 2.07 -2.94
CA VAL A 364 -23.85 2.44 -1.52
C VAL A 364 -22.64 3.20 -0.99
N GLY A 365 -21.43 2.85 -1.46
CA GLY A 365 -20.17 3.49 -1.06
C GLY A 365 -19.98 4.93 -1.55
N ASP A 366 -20.88 5.43 -2.40
CA ASP A 366 -20.86 6.80 -2.93
C ASP A 366 -21.73 7.74 -2.10
N TRP A 367 -22.45 7.24 -1.09
CA TRP A 367 -23.38 8.02 -0.27
C TRP A 367 -23.02 7.94 1.21
N ALA A 368 -23.37 8.97 1.97
CA ALA A 368 -23.17 9.00 3.42
C ALA A 368 -24.29 9.75 4.15
N PHE A 369 -24.61 9.27 5.35
CA PHE A 369 -25.36 10.02 6.36
C PHE A 369 -24.37 10.92 7.11
N LYS A 370 -24.69 12.21 7.21
CA LYS A 370 -23.82 13.22 7.83
C LYS A 370 -24.61 14.10 8.77
N PHE A 371 -23.94 14.62 9.78
CA PHE A 371 -24.50 15.57 10.74
C PHE A 371 -23.37 16.31 11.44
N GLU A 372 -23.66 17.49 11.96
CA GLU A 372 -22.74 18.18 12.87
C GLU A 372 -23.03 17.75 14.31
N VAL A 373 -21.96 17.57 15.11
CA VAL A 373 -22.04 17.15 16.51
C VAL A 373 -21.12 17.99 17.39
N ASN A 374 -21.54 18.21 18.64
CA ASN A 374 -20.69 18.78 19.68
C ASN A 374 -20.79 17.93 20.96
N ILE A 375 -19.65 17.37 21.39
CA ILE A 375 -19.52 16.50 22.56
C ILE A 375 -18.60 17.21 23.58
N PRO A 376 -19.12 18.08 24.46
CA PRO A 376 -18.31 18.96 25.29
C PRO A 376 -17.69 18.26 26.50
N LYS A 377 -18.16 17.06 26.84
CA LYS A 377 -17.68 16.25 27.96
C LYS A 377 -17.13 14.93 27.46
N ALA A 378 -16.17 14.35 28.18
CA ALA A 378 -15.62 13.04 27.87
C ALA A 378 -16.74 11.99 27.84
N TRP A 379 -16.94 11.37 26.68
CA TRP A 379 -17.96 10.35 26.42
C TRP A 379 -17.31 8.98 26.19
N LYS A 380 -17.86 7.94 26.83
CA LYS A 380 -17.47 6.55 26.65
C LYS A 380 -18.61 5.62 27.06
N GLY A 381 -18.86 4.58 26.27
CA GLY A 381 -19.67 3.42 26.68
C GLY A 381 -21.06 3.32 26.05
N THR A 382 -21.72 4.41 25.71
CA THR A 382 -22.99 4.38 24.95
C THR A 382 -22.74 4.58 23.45
N THR A 383 -23.77 4.34 22.64
CA THR A 383 -23.71 4.37 21.17
C THR A 383 -24.79 5.31 20.66
N VAL A 384 -24.45 6.12 19.65
CA VAL A 384 -25.47 6.84 18.87
C VAL A 384 -25.88 5.95 17.72
N ASP A 385 -27.10 5.42 17.80
CA ASP A 385 -27.71 4.59 16.76
C ASP A 385 -28.53 5.45 15.81
N ILE A 386 -28.45 5.14 14.51
CA ILE A 386 -29.21 5.80 13.45
C ILE A 386 -29.95 4.73 12.65
N VAL A 387 -31.28 4.85 12.60
CA VAL A 387 -32.16 3.93 11.89
C VAL A 387 -33.11 4.66 10.94
N SER A 388 -33.47 3.99 9.84
CA SER A 388 -34.51 4.43 8.93
C SER A 388 -35.87 3.81 9.27
N GLY A 389 -36.94 4.28 8.63
CA GLY A 389 -38.28 3.70 8.74
C GLY A 389 -38.46 2.34 8.06
N VAL A 390 -37.54 1.92 7.19
CA VAL A 390 -37.60 0.60 6.51
C VAL A 390 -37.26 -0.54 7.48
N ASN A 391 -36.46 -0.24 8.52
CA ASN A 391 -35.90 -1.19 9.48
C ASN A 391 -34.95 -2.22 8.84
N GLY A 392 -34.21 -2.95 9.68
CA GLY A 392 -33.32 -4.03 9.25
C GLY A 392 -31.85 -3.64 9.07
N TYR A 393 -31.55 -2.35 8.85
CA TYR A 393 -30.19 -1.82 8.85
C TYR A 393 -30.06 -0.61 9.77
N MET A 394 -28.93 -0.51 10.46
CA MET A 394 -28.62 0.65 11.31
C MET A 394 -27.14 0.99 11.28
N ALA A 395 -26.81 2.26 11.56
CA ALA A 395 -25.45 2.66 11.86
C ALA A 395 -25.26 2.83 13.37
N ARG A 396 -24.13 2.31 13.88
CA ARG A 396 -23.64 2.56 15.24
C ARG A 396 -22.49 3.53 15.19
N TRP A 397 -22.62 4.70 15.80
CA TRP A 397 -21.53 5.66 15.93
C TRP A 397 -20.93 5.63 17.35
N GLU A 398 -19.70 5.12 17.43
CA GLU A 398 -18.98 4.82 18.67
C GLU A 398 -17.53 5.33 18.59
N PRO A 399 -17.27 6.65 18.43
CA PRO A 399 -15.92 7.16 18.19
C PRO A 399 -14.95 6.93 19.37
N TRP A 400 -15.48 6.61 20.55
CA TRP A 400 -14.69 6.20 21.73
C TRP A 400 -14.16 4.75 21.64
N ARG A 401 -14.65 3.94 20.70
CA ARG A 401 -14.20 2.57 20.47
C ARG A 401 -13.18 2.55 19.34
N ILE A 402 -11.89 2.45 19.68
CA ILE A 402 -10.79 2.44 18.72
C ILE A 402 -10.70 1.09 18.00
N ASN A 403 -10.92 0.01 18.74
CA ASN A 403 -11.07 -1.34 18.22
C ASN A 403 -11.89 -2.18 19.23
N ALA A 404 -12.07 -3.47 18.96
CA ALA A 404 -12.87 -4.38 19.81
C ALA A 404 -12.43 -4.44 21.29
N THR A 405 -11.15 -4.17 21.57
CA THR A 405 -10.56 -4.27 22.92
C THR A 405 -10.11 -2.94 23.50
N THR A 406 -9.95 -1.90 22.66
CA THR A 406 -9.38 -0.61 23.07
C THR A 406 -10.44 0.48 22.97
N THR A 407 -10.64 1.19 24.07
CA THR A 407 -11.60 2.28 24.19
C THR A 407 -10.96 3.50 24.83
N VAL A 408 -11.19 4.68 24.26
CA VAL A 408 -10.64 5.96 24.71
C VAL A 408 -11.78 6.96 24.81
N PRO A 409 -11.91 7.74 25.90
CA PRO A 409 -12.95 8.77 25.98
C PRO A 409 -12.89 9.71 24.78
N TYR A 410 -14.06 10.03 24.23
CA TYR A 410 -14.21 10.93 23.09
C TYR A 410 -14.86 12.24 23.52
N ASN A 411 -14.33 13.35 23.04
CA ASN A 411 -14.95 14.66 23.15
C ASN A 411 -14.52 15.52 21.95
N THR A 412 -15.28 16.56 21.66
CA THR A 412 -14.94 17.55 20.63
C THR A 412 -14.55 18.87 21.29
N LYS A 413 -13.87 19.75 20.55
CA LYS A 413 -13.56 21.12 21.00
C LYS A 413 -14.66 22.14 20.62
N GLY A 414 -15.65 21.68 19.87
CA GLY A 414 -16.69 22.46 19.23
C GLY A 414 -17.47 21.57 18.25
N TRP A 415 -18.18 22.18 17.33
CA TRP A 415 -18.96 21.47 16.31
C TRP A 415 -18.05 20.85 15.25
N VAL A 416 -18.29 19.57 14.97
CA VAL A 416 -17.58 18.81 13.93
C VAL A 416 -18.54 18.02 13.07
N THR A 417 -18.21 17.80 11.81
CA THR A 417 -19.00 16.96 10.91
C THR A 417 -18.66 15.49 11.12
N VAL A 418 -19.69 14.70 11.39
CA VAL A 418 -19.64 13.24 11.36
C VAL A 418 -20.05 12.78 9.97
N THR A 419 -19.27 11.87 9.38
CA THR A 419 -19.59 11.23 8.10
C THR A 419 -19.69 9.73 8.30
N ILE A 420 -20.88 9.17 8.09
CA ILE A 420 -21.13 7.73 8.15
C ILE A 420 -21.47 7.27 6.73
N PRO A 421 -20.50 6.67 5.99
CA PRO A 421 -20.79 6.05 4.70
C PRO A 421 -21.97 5.09 4.83
N LEU A 422 -22.84 5.02 3.82
CA LEU A 422 -23.99 4.10 3.90
C LEU A 422 -23.55 2.63 3.99
N THR A 423 -22.32 2.30 3.57
CA THR A 423 -21.71 0.98 3.75
C THR A 423 -21.46 0.62 5.23
N SER A 424 -21.49 1.60 6.14
CA SER A 424 -21.40 1.39 7.58
C SER A 424 -22.74 1.05 8.22
N PHE A 425 -23.86 1.18 7.50
CA PHE A 425 -25.15 0.67 7.94
C PHE A 425 -25.13 -0.85 7.79
N ARG A 426 -25.48 -1.56 8.87
CA ARG A 426 -25.34 -3.01 8.96
C ARG A 426 -26.61 -3.66 9.47
N ALA A 427 -26.84 -4.87 8.98
CA ALA A 427 -27.92 -5.72 9.46
C ALA A 427 -27.65 -6.22 10.88
N LYS A 428 -28.63 -6.90 11.46
CA LYS A 428 -28.46 -7.66 12.70
C LYS A 428 -27.50 -8.84 12.50
N HIS A 429 -26.55 -9.00 13.41
CA HIS A 429 -25.79 -10.24 13.58
C HIS A 429 -26.52 -11.16 14.57
N PRO A 430 -26.62 -12.48 14.32
CA PRO A 430 -27.29 -13.42 15.22
C PRO A 430 -26.74 -13.38 16.66
N GLU A 431 -25.42 -13.27 16.80
CA GLU A 431 -24.74 -13.27 18.10
C GLU A 431 -24.39 -11.88 18.65
N LEU A 432 -24.09 -10.90 17.79
CA LEU A 432 -23.56 -9.59 18.19
C LEU A 432 -24.64 -8.50 18.23
N GLY A 433 -25.86 -8.82 17.76
CA GLY A 433 -27.00 -7.92 17.77
C GLY A 433 -27.07 -6.98 16.57
N GLU A 434 -27.93 -5.97 16.68
CA GLU A 434 -28.24 -4.99 15.62
C GLU A 434 -26.97 -4.28 15.10
N GLY A 435 -26.89 -3.85 13.85
CA GLY A 435 -25.74 -3.05 13.38
C GLY A 435 -24.35 -3.74 13.40
N MET A 436 -24.28 -5.03 13.69
CA MET A 436 -23.03 -5.82 13.73
C MET A 436 -22.95 -6.88 12.63
N GLY A 437 -23.96 -6.99 11.77
CA GLY A 437 -24.07 -7.98 10.71
C GLY A 437 -23.46 -7.52 9.39
N ALA A 438 -24.00 -8.06 8.30
CA ALA A 438 -23.56 -7.76 6.94
C ALA A 438 -23.76 -6.26 6.60
N PRO A 439 -22.83 -5.64 5.86
CA PRO A 439 -22.96 -4.26 5.41
C PRO A 439 -24.09 -4.11 4.38
N LEU A 440 -24.67 -2.92 4.32
CA LEU A 440 -25.66 -2.54 3.31
C LEU A 440 -25.08 -2.67 1.89
N THR A 441 -25.81 -3.32 1.00
CA THR A 441 -25.41 -3.52 -0.41
C THR A 441 -26.27 -2.78 -1.42
N LYS A 442 -27.48 -2.34 -1.05
CA LYS A 442 -28.39 -1.55 -1.89
C LYS A 442 -28.98 -0.42 -1.07
N ILE A 443 -29.08 0.77 -1.65
CA ILE A 443 -29.63 1.94 -0.94
C ILE A 443 -31.12 1.70 -0.59
N SER A 444 -31.89 1.05 -1.47
CA SER A 444 -33.30 0.75 -1.24
C SER A 444 -33.56 -0.16 -0.04
N ASP A 445 -32.60 -0.99 0.39
CA ASP A 445 -32.75 -1.80 1.60
C ASP A 445 -32.72 -0.93 2.88
N LEU A 446 -32.20 0.30 2.80
CA LEU A 446 -32.20 1.28 3.89
C LEU A 446 -33.34 2.30 3.74
N THR A 447 -33.65 2.76 2.53
CA THR A 447 -34.54 3.90 2.30
C THR A 447 -35.85 3.57 1.60
N GLY A 448 -36.00 2.33 1.11
CA GLY A 448 -37.09 1.91 0.23
C GLY A 448 -36.86 2.36 -1.20
N ASP A 449 -37.66 1.87 -2.13
CA ASP A 449 -37.49 2.17 -3.57
C ASP A 449 -37.75 3.64 -3.91
N SER A 450 -38.51 4.36 -3.08
CA SER A 450 -38.74 5.80 -3.23
C SER A 450 -37.57 6.65 -2.72
N GLY A 451 -36.74 6.11 -1.83
CA GLY A 451 -35.73 6.88 -1.10
C GLY A 451 -36.25 7.78 0.01
N ASN A 452 -37.56 7.79 0.25
CA ASN A 452 -38.21 8.60 1.29
C ASN A 452 -38.48 7.72 2.52
N THR A 453 -37.88 8.08 3.65
CA THR A 453 -37.96 7.30 4.88
C THR A 453 -37.82 8.19 6.12
N SER A 454 -38.39 7.76 7.24
CA SER A 454 -38.22 8.43 8.55
C SER A 454 -36.83 8.17 9.12
N CYS A 455 -36.39 9.00 10.06
CA CYS A 455 -35.14 8.80 10.79
C CYS A 455 -35.41 8.73 12.29
N ILE A 456 -34.74 7.82 13.00
CA ILE A 456 -34.62 7.89 14.46
C ILE A 456 -33.14 7.85 14.81
N MET A 457 -32.67 8.88 15.50
CA MET A 457 -31.38 8.87 16.17
C MET A 457 -31.61 8.60 17.65
N TYR A 458 -30.93 7.63 18.25
CA TYR A 458 -31.12 7.31 19.67
C TYR A 458 -29.86 6.82 20.36
N ILE A 459 -29.85 6.83 21.69
CA ILE A 459 -28.73 6.36 22.50
C ILE A 459 -29.02 4.95 23.03
N HIS A 460 -28.13 4.00 22.76
CA HIS A 460 -28.18 2.65 23.35
C HIS A 460 -26.88 2.34 24.08
N ASN A 461 -26.96 1.55 25.15
CA ASN A 461 -25.78 1.07 25.87
C ASN A 461 -25.52 -0.42 25.61
N TYR A 462 -24.72 -0.73 24.59
CA TYR A 462 -24.32 -2.12 24.29
C TYR A 462 -23.24 -2.67 25.24
N THR A 463 -22.80 -1.90 26.24
CA THR A 463 -21.73 -2.33 27.15
C THR A 463 -22.29 -2.96 28.43
N LEU A 464 -21.40 -3.60 29.19
CA LEU A 464 -21.75 -4.31 30.44
C LEU A 464 -21.91 -3.37 31.64
N SER A 465 -21.55 -2.10 31.50
CA SER A 465 -21.57 -1.12 32.59
C SER A 465 -22.50 0.03 32.26
N ALA A 466 -23.09 0.66 33.27
CA ALA A 466 -23.87 1.88 33.05
C ALA A 466 -23.00 3.00 32.46
N ALA A 467 -23.56 3.77 31.54
CA ALA A 467 -22.86 4.85 30.85
C ALA A 467 -23.83 6.00 30.50
N SER A 468 -23.29 7.20 30.29
CA SER A 468 -24.07 8.40 29.97
C SER A 468 -23.70 8.94 28.59
N PHE A 469 -24.60 9.71 27.97
CA PHE A 469 -24.35 10.50 26.77
C PHE A 469 -24.78 11.94 27.01
N TYR A 470 -23.90 12.89 26.68
CA TYR A 470 -24.23 14.32 26.67
C TYR A 470 -23.64 14.94 25.42
N GLY A 471 -24.50 15.30 24.47
CA GLY A 471 -24.08 15.80 23.17
C GLY A 471 -25.19 16.53 22.41
N ALA A 472 -24.78 17.44 21.53
CA ALA A 472 -25.68 18.16 20.64
C ALA A 472 -25.48 17.72 19.18
N VAL A 473 -26.56 17.71 18.41
CA VAL A 473 -26.58 17.33 16.99
C VAL A 473 -27.36 18.34 16.15
N ASP A 474 -26.90 18.57 14.92
CA ASP A 474 -27.46 19.51 13.96
C ASP A 474 -27.23 19.07 12.51
N ASN A 475 -27.97 19.65 11.56
CA ASN A 475 -27.74 19.55 10.11
C ASN A 475 -27.63 18.10 9.58
N LEU A 476 -28.57 17.25 10.01
CA LEU A 476 -28.63 15.86 9.58
C LEU A 476 -29.00 15.80 8.10
N ARG A 477 -28.22 15.05 7.32
CA ARG A 477 -28.34 14.99 5.87
C ARG A 477 -27.82 13.69 5.28
N VAL A 478 -28.30 13.33 4.09
CA VAL A 478 -27.75 12.23 3.28
C VAL A 478 -27.30 12.77 1.94
N VAL A 479 -26.02 12.64 1.62
CA VAL A 479 -25.42 13.25 0.44
C VAL A 479 -24.49 12.28 -0.29
N LYS A 480 -24.30 12.53 -1.58
CA LYS A 480 -23.30 11.85 -2.39
C LYS A 480 -21.90 12.38 -2.05
N ILE A 481 -20.93 11.49 -1.89
CA ILE A 481 -19.56 11.76 -1.43
C ILE A 481 -18.46 11.30 -2.39
N LYS A 482 -18.81 10.69 -3.53
CA LYS A 482 -17.87 10.26 -4.58
C LYS A 482 -18.41 10.54 -5.98
#